data_AF-A0A2U1B021-F1
#
_entry.id   AF-A0A2U1B021-F1
#
_cell.length_a   1.000
_cell.length_b   1.000
_cell.length_c   1.000
_cell.angle_alpha   90.00
_cell.angle_beta   90.00
_cell.angle_gamma   90.00
#
_symmetry.space_group_name_H-M   'P 1'
#
loop_
_entity.id
_entity.type
_entity.pdbx_description
1 polymer ?
#
loop_
_entity_poly.entity_id
_entity_poly.type
_entity_poly.pdbx_seq_one_letter_code
_entity_poly.pdbx_strand_id
1 'polypeptide(L)'
;MQIEQFFSPGGTGGKARIAVFMSGSGTNAEALLEYERRGEPVAFETVLIVTDAPETSRARVLAGRCGLPLAELDIRAFYRERGETAIALTTPRRRRLREEWTEALRALVAPYRIDFAVLAGFVPLCNITRDYPCLNVHPGDLTVEENGRRILAGLHFKPVETAILKGFPALRSSVILAQPFEGKGEAEMDSGPVLGVSAPMAVGLEGCSVEQLAAVAAARRQAPYRDLLREVAAANLERLKFAGDHVVLPRVVDEFAAGRFGRRDGQLCYRKADCSWIPVRTVEYSAGKAEPVTV
;
A
#
# COMPACT_ATOMS: atom_id res chain seq x y z
N MET A 1 -1.39 -25.18 19.08
CA MET A 1 -2.27 -24.10 18.58
C MET A 1 -2.03 -23.93 17.08
N GLN A 2 -3.09 -23.70 16.33
CA GLN A 2 -3.11 -23.75 14.85
C GLN A 2 -2.74 -22.39 14.25
N ILE A 3 -2.11 -22.39 13.07
CA ILE A 3 -1.87 -21.16 12.29
C ILE A 3 -3.21 -20.67 11.74
N GLU A 4 -3.53 -19.40 11.99
CA GLU A 4 -4.63 -18.70 11.33
C GLU A 4 -4.09 -18.03 10.06
N GLN A 5 -4.43 -18.57 8.89
CA GLN A 5 -4.01 -17.97 7.61
C GLN A 5 -4.77 -16.67 7.37
N PHE A 6 -4.10 -15.63 6.88
CA PHE A 6 -4.77 -14.39 6.48
C PHE A 6 -5.59 -14.54 5.21
N PHE A 7 -5.20 -15.49 4.37
CA PHE A 7 -5.94 -15.89 3.18
C PHE A 7 -5.74 -17.39 2.96
N SER A 8 -6.83 -18.10 2.71
CA SER A 8 -6.80 -19.52 2.36
C SER A 8 -7.26 -19.64 0.90
N PRO A 9 -6.40 -20.11 -0.01
CA PRO A 9 -6.82 -20.38 -1.39
C PRO A 9 -7.99 -21.37 -1.36
N GLY A 10 -9.08 -21.07 -2.08
CA GLY A 10 -10.20 -21.99 -2.19
C GLY A 10 -9.71 -23.35 -2.69
N GLY A 11 -10.15 -24.44 -2.03
CA GLY A 11 -9.62 -25.80 -2.23
C GLY A 11 -9.77 -26.40 -3.64
N THR A 12 -10.27 -25.64 -4.61
CA THR A 12 -10.43 -26.02 -6.02
C THR A 12 -9.24 -25.64 -6.91
N GLY A 13 -8.15 -25.09 -6.35
CA GLY A 13 -6.95 -24.74 -7.12
C GLY A 13 -7.11 -23.54 -8.06
N GLY A 14 -8.16 -22.73 -7.86
CA GLY A 14 -8.38 -21.49 -8.59
C GLY A 14 -7.46 -20.36 -8.13
N LYS A 15 -7.22 -19.41 -9.03
CA LYS A 15 -6.54 -18.14 -8.72
C LYS A 15 -7.42 -17.28 -7.81
N ALA A 16 -6.81 -16.57 -6.87
CA ALA A 16 -7.50 -15.58 -6.06
C ALA A 16 -7.91 -14.37 -6.93
N ARG A 17 -9.16 -13.95 -6.81
CA ARG A 17 -9.76 -12.85 -7.58
C ARG A 17 -9.49 -11.53 -6.88
N ILE A 18 -8.75 -10.62 -7.50
CA ILE A 18 -8.38 -9.35 -6.85
C ILE A 18 -9.02 -8.14 -7.52
N ALA A 19 -9.34 -7.13 -6.70
CA ALA A 19 -9.59 -5.76 -7.17
C ALA A 19 -8.37 -4.88 -6.87
N VAL A 20 -7.96 -4.08 -7.87
CA VAL A 20 -6.87 -3.11 -7.74
C VAL A 20 -7.44 -1.70 -7.61
N PHE A 21 -7.21 -1.08 -6.46
CA PHE A 21 -7.68 0.27 -6.12
C PHE A 21 -6.57 1.28 -6.39
N MET A 22 -6.88 2.39 -7.05
CA MET A 22 -5.92 3.43 -7.39
C MET A 22 -6.56 4.82 -7.49
N SER A 23 -5.82 5.87 -7.13
CA SER A 23 -6.30 7.26 -7.18
C SER A 23 -5.54 8.16 -8.18
N GLY A 24 -4.47 7.67 -8.78
CA GLY A 24 -3.51 8.51 -9.51
C GLY A 24 -2.93 7.86 -10.76
N SER A 25 -1.61 7.96 -10.92
CA SER A 25 -0.89 7.48 -12.12
C SER A 25 -1.02 5.97 -12.35
N GLY A 26 -1.32 5.19 -11.31
CA GLY A 26 -1.53 3.74 -11.42
C GLY A 26 -0.27 2.94 -11.68
N THR A 27 0.92 3.48 -11.44
CA THR A 27 2.19 2.79 -11.70
C THR A 27 2.33 1.47 -10.92
N ASN A 28 1.85 1.44 -9.68
CA ASN A 28 1.83 0.21 -8.87
C ASN A 28 0.84 -0.83 -9.42
N ALA A 29 -0.32 -0.37 -9.91
CA ALA A 29 -1.31 -1.22 -10.57
C ALA A 29 -0.76 -1.78 -11.89
N GLU A 30 -0.09 -0.93 -12.67
CA GLU A 30 0.58 -1.30 -13.92
C GLU A 30 1.66 -2.36 -13.69
N ALA A 31 2.52 -2.19 -12.69
CA ALA A 31 3.54 -3.18 -12.32
C ALA A 31 2.94 -4.53 -11.91
N LEU A 32 1.84 -4.52 -11.13
CA LEU A 32 1.13 -5.74 -10.74
C LEU A 32 0.50 -6.47 -11.94
N LEU A 33 -0.16 -5.72 -12.83
CA LEU A 33 -0.77 -6.26 -14.05
C LEU A 33 0.28 -6.79 -15.04
N GLU A 34 1.44 -6.15 -15.10
CA GLU A 34 2.58 -6.65 -15.87
C GLU A 34 3.15 -7.94 -15.26
N TYR A 35 3.30 -8.00 -13.94
CA TYR A 35 3.74 -9.21 -13.24
C TYR A 35 2.80 -10.39 -13.55
N GLU A 36 1.49 -10.20 -13.47
CA GLU A 36 0.47 -11.20 -13.83
C GLU A 36 0.61 -11.71 -15.29
N ARG A 37 1.05 -10.85 -16.22
CA ARG A 37 1.18 -11.16 -17.65
C ARG A 37 2.51 -11.76 -18.08
N ARG A 38 3.53 -11.84 -17.20
CA ARG A 38 4.89 -12.29 -17.57
C ARG A 38 4.99 -13.76 -18.00
N GLY A 39 3.89 -14.52 -17.93
CA GLY A 39 3.82 -15.92 -18.39
C GLY A 39 4.23 -16.94 -17.32
N GLU A 40 4.68 -16.48 -16.15
CA GLU A 40 4.89 -17.33 -14.98
C GLU A 40 3.55 -17.61 -14.29
N PRO A 41 3.30 -18.83 -13.78
CA PRO A 41 2.10 -19.11 -13.01
C PRO A 41 2.06 -18.27 -11.73
N VAL A 42 1.05 -17.40 -11.63
CA VAL A 42 0.72 -16.63 -10.42
C VAL A 42 -0.54 -17.16 -9.74
N ALA A 43 -0.65 -16.97 -8.44
CA ALA A 43 -1.76 -17.45 -7.61
C ALA A 43 -2.99 -16.53 -7.63
N PHE A 44 -2.97 -15.44 -8.38
CA PHE A 44 -4.08 -14.47 -8.47
C PHE A 44 -4.49 -14.16 -9.92
N GLU A 45 -5.69 -13.61 -10.07
CA GLU A 45 -6.19 -12.98 -11.27
C GLU A 45 -6.78 -11.60 -10.94
N THR A 46 -6.42 -10.58 -11.73
CA THR A 46 -7.04 -9.25 -11.58
C THR A 46 -8.40 -9.23 -12.28
N VAL A 47 -9.47 -8.93 -11.52
CA VAL A 47 -10.85 -8.97 -12.05
C VAL A 47 -11.54 -7.61 -12.09
N LEU A 48 -10.96 -6.59 -11.45
CA LEU A 48 -11.54 -5.26 -11.34
C LEU A 48 -10.46 -4.20 -11.08
N ILE A 49 -10.58 -3.05 -11.75
CA ILE A 49 -9.91 -1.81 -11.33
C ILE A 49 -10.94 -0.90 -10.65
N VAL A 50 -10.55 -0.28 -9.54
CA VAL A 50 -11.40 0.64 -8.76
C VAL A 50 -10.71 2.00 -8.63
N THR A 51 -11.44 3.09 -8.81
CA THR A 51 -10.91 4.45 -8.63
C THR A 51 -11.88 5.36 -7.88
N ASP A 52 -11.35 6.18 -6.98
CA ASP A 52 -12.04 7.28 -6.31
C ASP A 52 -11.86 8.62 -7.02
N ALA A 53 -11.07 8.64 -8.09
CA ALA A 53 -10.66 9.86 -8.78
C ALA A 53 -10.69 9.65 -10.31
N PRO A 54 -11.87 9.36 -10.89
CA PRO A 54 -11.99 8.96 -12.30
C PRO A 54 -11.46 10.01 -13.27
N GLU A 55 -11.60 11.30 -12.95
CA GLU A 55 -11.20 12.40 -13.82
C GLU A 55 -9.70 12.73 -13.76
N THR A 56 -8.99 12.33 -12.70
CA THR A 56 -7.56 12.66 -12.52
C THR A 56 -6.65 11.44 -12.47
N SER A 57 -7.20 10.23 -12.37
CA SER A 57 -6.43 8.99 -12.38
C SER A 57 -6.28 8.42 -13.79
N ARG A 58 -5.31 7.51 -13.97
CA ARG A 58 -5.13 6.72 -15.20
C ARG A 58 -6.02 5.47 -15.25
N ALA A 59 -7.03 5.34 -14.38
CA ALA A 59 -7.77 4.09 -14.22
C ALA A 59 -8.51 3.64 -15.49
N ARG A 60 -9.19 4.57 -16.20
CA ARG A 60 -9.83 4.31 -17.51
C ARG A 60 -8.85 3.77 -18.56
N VAL A 61 -7.65 4.34 -18.61
CA VAL A 61 -6.59 3.92 -19.55
C VAL A 61 -6.11 2.51 -19.23
N LEU A 62 -5.82 2.22 -17.96
CA LEU A 62 -5.33 0.91 -17.54
C LEU A 62 -6.41 -0.17 -17.73
N ALA A 63 -7.65 0.11 -17.35
CA ALA A 63 -8.77 -0.81 -17.51
C ALA A 63 -9.00 -1.15 -18.98
N GLY A 64 -9.07 -0.14 -19.86
CA GLY A 64 -9.24 -0.32 -21.29
C GLY A 64 -8.09 -1.11 -21.94
N ARG A 65 -6.84 -0.78 -21.61
CA ARG A 65 -5.65 -1.49 -22.13
C ARG A 65 -5.62 -2.96 -21.73
N CYS A 66 -6.10 -3.28 -20.53
CA CYS A 66 -6.05 -4.64 -19.98
C CYS A 66 -7.35 -5.42 -20.19
N GLY A 67 -8.39 -4.81 -20.80
CA GLY A 67 -9.70 -5.42 -20.96
C GLY A 67 -10.40 -5.72 -19.63
N LEU A 68 -10.09 -4.94 -18.58
CA LEU A 68 -10.63 -5.15 -17.24
C LEU A 68 -11.88 -4.29 -17.00
N PRO A 69 -12.86 -4.81 -16.23
CA PRO A 69 -13.91 -3.99 -15.69
C PRO A 69 -13.37 -2.83 -14.85
N LEU A 70 -14.08 -1.70 -14.89
CA LEU A 70 -13.76 -0.49 -14.14
C LEU A 70 -14.93 -0.08 -13.26
N ALA A 71 -14.63 0.12 -11.99
CA ALA A 71 -15.53 0.64 -10.98
C ALA A 71 -15.07 2.07 -10.61
N GLU A 72 -15.90 3.07 -10.92
CA GLU A 72 -15.61 4.48 -10.63
C GLU A 72 -16.57 5.01 -9.55
N LEU A 73 -16.02 5.60 -8.49
CA LEU A 73 -16.82 6.27 -7.46
C LEU A 73 -16.10 7.51 -6.93
N ASP A 74 -16.30 8.65 -7.60
CA ASP A 74 -15.62 9.90 -7.27
C ASP A 74 -15.94 10.37 -5.84
N ILE A 75 -14.95 10.30 -4.94
CA ILE A 75 -15.12 10.68 -3.54
C ILE A 75 -15.35 12.19 -3.36
N ARG A 76 -14.75 13.02 -4.22
CA ARG A 76 -14.89 14.48 -4.13
C ARG A 76 -16.25 14.92 -4.65
N ALA A 77 -16.74 14.30 -5.72
CA ALA A 77 -18.11 14.52 -6.20
C ALA A 77 -19.11 14.07 -5.14
N PHE A 78 -18.93 12.87 -4.57
CA PHE A 78 -19.82 12.32 -3.54
C PHE A 78 -19.98 13.25 -2.32
N TYR A 79 -18.88 13.85 -1.85
CA TYR A 79 -18.92 14.80 -0.74
C TYR A 79 -19.56 16.14 -1.14
N ARG A 80 -19.23 16.65 -2.33
CA ARG A 80 -19.73 17.94 -2.83
C ARG A 80 -21.23 17.94 -3.03
N GLU A 81 -21.78 16.86 -3.57
CA GLU A 81 -23.23 16.63 -3.71
C GLU A 81 -23.96 16.64 -2.36
N ARG A 82 -23.24 16.34 -1.26
CA ARG A 82 -23.73 16.38 0.12
C ARG A 82 -23.30 17.64 0.87
N GLY A 83 -22.87 18.68 0.15
CA GLY A 83 -22.53 19.99 0.69
C GLY A 83 -21.18 20.06 1.45
N GLU A 84 -20.27 19.11 1.25
CA GLU A 84 -18.93 19.10 1.84
C GLU A 84 -17.85 19.28 0.77
N THR A 85 -16.97 20.27 0.93
CA THR A 85 -15.92 20.57 -0.06
C THR A 85 -14.59 19.86 0.24
N ALA A 86 -14.43 19.29 1.43
CA ALA A 86 -13.22 18.59 1.84
C ALA A 86 -13.53 17.19 2.37
N ILE A 87 -12.63 16.25 2.03
CA ILE A 87 -12.78 14.83 2.34
C ILE A 87 -12.04 14.38 3.61
N ALA A 88 -11.31 15.28 4.27
CA ALA A 88 -10.54 14.96 5.47
C ALA A 88 -11.46 14.58 6.64
N LEU A 89 -11.08 13.54 7.40
CA LEU A 89 -11.90 12.94 8.46
C LEU A 89 -11.95 13.76 9.78
N THR A 90 -11.83 15.08 9.67
CA THR A 90 -11.70 16.01 10.80
C THR A 90 -13.01 16.26 11.54
N THR A 91 -14.17 16.03 10.91
CA THR A 91 -15.49 16.26 11.51
C THR A 91 -16.32 14.97 11.56
N PRO A 92 -17.26 14.83 12.52
CA PRO A 92 -18.19 13.70 12.55
C PRO A 92 -19.01 13.55 11.27
N ARG A 93 -19.41 14.68 10.65
CA ARG A 93 -20.15 14.68 9.38
C ARG A 93 -19.32 14.03 8.26
N ARG A 94 -18.06 14.42 8.10
CA ARG A 94 -17.18 13.85 7.07
C ARG A 94 -16.87 12.38 7.31
N ARG A 95 -16.79 11.93 8.56
CA ARG A 95 -16.66 10.50 8.87
C ARG A 95 -17.90 9.71 8.44
N ARG A 96 -19.12 10.20 8.74
CA ARG A 96 -20.35 9.59 8.23
C ARG A 96 -20.41 9.54 6.71
N LEU A 97 -20.01 10.62 6.04
CA LEU A 97 -19.92 10.63 4.57
C LEU A 97 -18.90 9.62 4.03
N ARG A 98 -17.80 9.37 4.75
CA ARG A 98 -16.84 8.32 4.37
C ARG A 98 -17.45 6.93 4.49
N GLU A 99 -18.22 6.69 5.55
CA GLU A 99 -18.93 5.43 5.76
C GLU A 99 -19.96 5.21 4.65
N GLU A 100 -20.83 6.19 4.37
CA GLU A 100 -21.79 6.13 3.25
C GLU A 100 -21.12 5.87 1.90
N TRP A 101 -20.01 6.56 1.62
CA TRP A 101 -19.23 6.35 0.41
C TRP A 101 -18.61 4.95 0.36
N THR A 102 -18.16 4.41 1.50
CA THR A 102 -17.64 3.04 1.61
C THR A 102 -18.73 2.00 1.33
N GLU A 103 -19.98 2.23 1.80
CA GLU A 103 -21.10 1.34 1.46
C GLU A 103 -21.41 1.34 -0.04
N ALA A 104 -21.41 2.51 -0.67
CA ALA A 104 -21.58 2.60 -2.13
C ALA A 104 -20.44 1.87 -2.87
N LEU A 105 -19.20 1.99 -2.37
CA LEU A 105 -18.05 1.28 -2.92
C LEU A 105 -18.19 -0.24 -2.79
N ARG A 106 -18.71 -0.74 -1.67
CA ARG A 106 -19.01 -2.18 -1.48
C ARG A 106 -20.00 -2.70 -2.50
N ALA A 107 -21.10 -1.98 -2.70
CA ALA A 107 -22.13 -2.36 -3.66
C ALA A 107 -21.57 -2.43 -5.10
N LEU A 108 -20.66 -1.52 -5.44
CA LEU A 108 -19.99 -1.47 -6.74
C LEU A 108 -19.04 -2.65 -6.96
N VAL A 109 -18.34 -3.09 -5.91
CA VAL A 109 -17.34 -4.17 -5.97
C VAL A 109 -17.97 -5.56 -5.84
N ALA A 110 -19.10 -5.70 -5.12
CA ALA A 110 -19.74 -6.98 -4.81
C ALA A 110 -19.98 -7.92 -6.02
N PRO A 111 -20.44 -7.44 -7.21
CA PRO A 111 -20.68 -8.32 -8.36
C PRO A 111 -19.44 -9.06 -8.85
N TYR A 112 -18.23 -8.53 -8.59
CA TYR A 112 -16.97 -9.08 -9.07
C TYR A 112 -16.44 -10.22 -8.22
N ARG A 113 -17.03 -10.46 -7.03
CA ARG A 113 -16.67 -11.56 -6.11
C ARG A 113 -15.16 -11.63 -5.91
N ILE A 114 -14.61 -10.54 -5.40
CA ILE A 114 -13.18 -10.49 -5.08
C ILE A 114 -12.91 -11.28 -3.80
N ASP A 115 -11.73 -11.86 -3.73
CA ASP A 115 -11.20 -12.55 -2.57
C ASP A 115 -10.45 -11.58 -1.65
N PHE A 116 -9.69 -10.65 -2.23
CA PHE A 116 -9.02 -9.57 -1.51
C PHE A 116 -8.76 -8.34 -2.41
N ALA A 117 -8.42 -7.22 -1.80
CA ALA A 117 -8.14 -5.96 -2.49
C ALA A 117 -6.65 -5.59 -2.43
N VAL A 118 -6.19 -4.86 -3.46
CA VAL A 118 -4.84 -4.28 -3.52
C VAL A 118 -4.93 -2.77 -3.66
N LEU A 119 -4.49 -2.04 -2.63
CA LEU A 119 -4.44 -0.58 -2.57
C LEU A 119 -3.15 -0.09 -3.24
N ALA A 120 -3.18 0.03 -4.57
CA ALA A 120 -2.04 0.39 -5.40
C ALA A 120 -1.93 1.92 -5.58
N GLY A 121 -1.65 2.64 -4.49
CA GLY A 121 -1.68 4.10 -4.46
C GLY A 121 -3.10 4.66 -4.36
N PHE A 122 -3.96 3.97 -3.62
CA PHE A 122 -5.30 4.44 -3.27
C PHE A 122 -5.23 5.37 -2.07
N VAL A 123 -5.67 6.62 -2.24
CA VAL A 123 -5.47 7.70 -1.26
C VAL A 123 -6.52 7.71 -0.15
N PRO A 124 -7.82 7.50 -0.41
CA PRO A 124 -8.81 7.57 0.65
C PRO A 124 -8.73 6.35 1.58
N LEU A 125 -8.65 6.62 2.88
CA LEU A 125 -8.98 5.61 3.90
C LEU A 125 -10.41 5.10 3.73
N CYS A 126 -10.62 3.82 3.52
CA CYS A 126 -11.96 3.24 3.46
C CYS A 126 -12.00 1.95 4.26
N ASN A 127 -13.18 1.63 4.78
CA ASN A 127 -13.39 0.44 5.59
C ASN A 127 -13.80 -0.78 4.75
N ILE A 128 -13.40 -0.82 3.47
CA ILE A 128 -13.47 -2.03 2.64
C ILE A 128 -12.62 -3.17 3.24
N THR A 129 -11.63 -2.80 4.07
CA THR A 129 -10.82 -3.66 4.94
C THR A 129 -11.64 -4.48 5.95
N ARG A 130 -12.90 -4.10 6.22
CA ARG A 130 -13.81 -4.90 7.07
C ARG A 130 -14.43 -6.07 6.32
N ASP A 131 -14.48 -6.00 5.00
CA ASP A 131 -15.16 -6.96 4.14
C ASP A 131 -14.16 -7.90 3.47
N TYR A 132 -12.98 -7.39 3.14
CA TYR A 132 -11.91 -8.12 2.45
C TYR A 132 -10.56 -7.82 3.08
N PRO A 133 -9.62 -8.79 3.08
CA PRO A 133 -8.21 -8.47 3.26
C PRO A 133 -7.78 -7.42 2.24
N CYS A 134 -7.01 -6.43 2.66
CA CYS A 134 -6.53 -5.37 1.77
C CYS A 134 -5.02 -5.23 1.91
N LEU A 135 -4.30 -5.39 0.81
CA LEU A 135 -2.85 -5.18 0.78
C LEU A 135 -2.56 -3.74 0.40
N ASN A 136 -1.79 -3.02 1.21
CA ASN A 136 -1.36 -1.65 0.93
C ASN A 136 0.15 -1.60 0.74
N VAL A 137 0.61 -0.93 -0.33
CA VAL A 137 2.03 -0.61 -0.51
C VAL A 137 2.32 0.79 0.03
N HIS A 138 3.43 0.93 0.73
CA HIS A 138 3.86 2.16 1.37
C HIS A 138 5.33 2.47 1.06
N PRO A 139 5.69 3.70 0.65
CA PRO A 139 7.07 4.08 0.32
C PRO A 139 7.89 4.42 1.58
N GLY A 140 8.04 3.45 2.47
CA GLY A 140 8.85 3.53 3.69
C GLY A 140 8.99 2.16 4.35
N ASP A 141 10.05 1.96 5.13
CA ASP A 141 10.24 0.74 5.91
C ASP A 141 9.38 0.79 7.18
N LEU A 142 8.21 0.16 7.13
CA LEU A 142 7.25 0.12 8.24
C LEU A 142 7.67 -0.84 9.34
N THR A 143 8.79 -1.55 9.19
CA THR A 143 9.37 -2.30 10.30
C THR A 143 10.16 -1.38 11.25
N VAL A 144 10.58 -0.19 10.80
CA VAL A 144 11.40 0.73 11.60
C VAL A 144 10.54 1.48 12.61
N GLU A 145 10.79 1.24 13.89
CA GLU A 145 10.02 1.82 15.01
C GLU A 145 10.92 2.53 16.03
N GLU A 146 10.42 3.62 16.61
CA GLU A 146 10.96 4.26 17.80
C GLU A 146 9.84 4.34 18.85
N ASN A 147 10.11 3.84 20.06
CA ASN A 147 9.14 3.81 21.16
C ASN A 147 7.79 3.16 20.76
N GLY A 148 7.85 2.07 19.99
CA GLY A 148 6.67 1.34 19.50
C GLY A 148 5.86 2.08 18.43
N ARG A 149 6.44 3.10 17.76
CA ARG A 149 5.79 3.84 16.68
C ARG A 149 6.62 3.77 15.41
N ARG A 150 5.97 3.46 14.28
CA ARG A 150 6.57 3.49 12.94
C ARG A 150 6.96 4.92 12.57
N ILE A 151 8.25 5.19 12.50
CA ILE A 151 8.75 6.55 12.23
C ILE A 151 8.75 6.89 10.74
N LEU A 152 8.71 5.88 9.88
CA LEU A 152 8.67 6.03 8.42
C LEU A 152 7.26 5.85 7.85
N ALA A 153 6.22 6.00 8.68
CA ALA A 153 4.81 6.02 8.24
C ALA A 153 4.37 7.42 7.78
N GLY A 154 3.22 7.51 7.13
CA GLY A 154 2.57 8.77 6.76
C GLY A 154 2.59 9.10 5.27
N LEU A 155 1.95 10.20 4.91
CA LEU A 155 1.58 10.48 3.52
C LEU A 155 2.72 11.09 2.67
N HIS A 156 2.64 10.81 1.37
CA HIS A 156 3.45 11.41 0.31
C HIS A 156 4.95 11.22 0.52
N PHE A 157 5.63 12.30 0.87
CA PHE A 157 7.08 12.41 0.97
C PHE A 157 7.59 12.30 2.41
N LYS A 158 6.69 12.33 3.41
CA LYS A 158 7.07 12.36 4.83
C LYS A 158 7.96 11.17 5.23
N PRO A 159 7.68 9.92 4.80
CA PRO A 159 8.57 8.79 5.07
C PRO A 159 10.00 9.03 4.57
N VAL A 160 10.14 9.51 3.34
CA VAL A 160 11.42 9.72 2.67
C VAL A 160 12.18 10.90 3.30
N GLU A 161 11.50 12.02 3.57
CA GLU A 161 12.12 13.14 4.28
C GLU A 161 12.60 12.73 5.67
N THR A 162 11.79 11.97 6.40
CA THR A 162 12.14 11.51 7.75
C THR A 162 13.36 10.59 7.72
N ALA A 163 13.42 9.66 6.75
CA ALA A 163 14.57 8.80 6.56
C ALA A 163 15.85 9.58 6.23
N ILE A 164 15.76 10.56 5.32
CA ILE A 164 16.89 11.43 4.96
C ILE A 164 17.38 12.21 6.19
N LEU A 165 16.46 12.87 6.90
CA LEU A 165 16.81 13.72 8.05
C LEU A 165 17.36 12.93 9.24
N LYS A 166 16.98 11.66 9.38
CA LYS A 166 17.55 10.75 10.38
C LYS A 166 18.84 10.05 9.92
N GLY A 167 19.33 10.35 8.72
CA GLY A 167 20.59 9.80 8.20
C GLY A 167 20.52 8.32 7.82
N PHE A 168 19.35 7.79 7.48
CA PHE A 168 19.25 6.42 6.99
C PHE A 168 20.05 6.26 5.69
N PRO A 169 20.89 5.22 5.54
CA PRO A 169 21.69 5.02 4.33
C PRO A 169 20.87 4.48 3.15
N ALA A 170 19.70 3.91 3.43
CA ALA A 170 18.83 3.30 2.43
C ALA A 170 17.35 3.46 2.78
N LEU A 171 16.51 3.39 1.75
CA LEU A 171 15.06 3.34 1.82
C LEU A 171 14.57 1.95 1.41
N ARG A 172 13.38 1.59 1.86
CA ARG A 172 12.64 0.40 1.44
C ARG A 172 11.17 0.76 1.27
N SER A 173 10.46 -0.02 0.48
CA SER A 173 9.00 0.00 0.43
C SER A 173 8.45 -1.18 1.23
N SER A 174 7.29 -1.00 1.83
CA SER A 174 6.61 -2.03 2.62
C SER A 174 5.27 -2.40 2.00
N VAL A 175 4.87 -3.67 2.14
CA VAL A 175 3.50 -4.10 1.91
C VAL A 175 2.92 -4.59 3.24
N ILE A 176 1.76 -4.07 3.59
CA ILE A 176 1.05 -4.43 4.82
C ILE A 176 -0.29 -5.08 4.49
N LEU A 177 -0.81 -5.85 5.44
CA LEU A 177 -2.24 -6.11 5.52
C LEU A 177 -2.92 -4.93 6.22
N ALA A 178 -3.61 -4.08 5.46
CA ALA A 178 -4.29 -2.91 6.00
C ALA A 178 -5.42 -3.31 6.97
N GLN A 179 -5.60 -2.51 8.01
CA GLN A 179 -6.61 -2.72 9.03
C GLN A 179 -7.76 -1.71 8.90
N PRO A 180 -8.96 -2.04 9.39
CA PRO A 180 -10.03 -1.06 9.56
C PRO A 180 -9.57 0.14 10.37
N PHE A 181 -10.08 1.31 10.05
CA PHE A 181 -9.91 2.51 10.87
C PHE A 181 -11.17 2.74 11.72
N GLU A 182 -10.97 3.19 12.95
CA GLU A 182 -11.95 3.46 14.00
C GLU A 182 -11.96 4.94 14.43
N GLY A 183 -10.95 5.74 14.05
CA GLY A 183 -10.74 7.10 14.56
C GLY A 183 -10.48 8.21 13.52
N LYS A 184 -9.56 9.12 13.85
CA LYS A 184 -9.24 10.34 13.06
C LYS A 184 -8.37 10.06 11.81
N GLY A 185 -8.21 8.80 11.42
CA GLY A 185 -7.49 8.37 10.23
C GLY A 185 -5.98 8.29 10.43
N GLU A 186 -5.30 9.39 10.77
CA GLU A 186 -3.82 9.44 10.71
C GLU A 186 -3.09 8.53 11.70
N ALA A 187 -3.63 8.33 12.92
CA ALA A 187 -2.99 7.49 13.95
C ALA A 187 -3.10 5.98 13.65
N GLU A 188 -3.97 5.60 12.73
CA GLU A 188 -4.31 4.20 12.41
C GLU A 188 -3.86 3.81 11.00
N MET A 189 -3.33 4.77 10.23
CA MET A 189 -2.70 4.52 8.94
C MET A 189 -1.48 3.64 9.09
N ASP A 190 -1.33 2.70 8.15
CA ASP A 190 -0.16 1.84 8.03
C ASP A 190 0.21 1.09 9.33
N SER A 191 -0.79 0.60 10.07
CA SER A 191 -0.63 -0.05 11.38
C SER A 191 -0.60 -1.59 11.34
N GLY A 192 -1.12 -2.18 10.26
CA GLY A 192 -1.21 -3.63 10.11
C GLY A 192 0.14 -4.35 9.96
N PRO A 193 0.15 -5.69 10.00
CA PRO A 193 1.38 -6.48 9.93
C PRO A 193 2.10 -6.22 8.60
N VAL A 194 3.42 -6.04 8.68
CA VAL A 194 4.29 -5.86 7.51
C VAL A 194 4.57 -7.23 6.92
N LEU A 195 3.92 -7.54 5.80
CA LEU A 195 4.05 -8.83 5.13
C LEU A 195 5.35 -8.91 4.35
N GLY A 196 5.76 -7.80 3.73
CA GLY A 196 6.98 -7.75 2.95
C GLY A 196 7.63 -6.38 2.92
N VAL A 197 8.95 -6.37 2.75
CA VAL A 197 9.74 -5.17 2.46
C VAL A 197 10.58 -5.39 1.21
N SER A 198 10.84 -4.32 0.45
CA SER A 198 11.81 -4.40 -0.66
C SER A 198 13.23 -4.55 -0.13
N ALA A 199 14.14 -5.00 -1.02
CA ALA A 199 15.57 -4.81 -0.84
C ALA A 199 15.91 -3.32 -0.57
N PRO A 200 17.01 -3.04 0.15
CA PRO A 200 17.42 -1.67 0.45
C PRO A 200 17.84 -0.93 -0.82
N MET A 201 17.29 0.28 -1.02
CA MET A 201 17.68 1.21 -2.06
C MET A 201 18.47 2.37 -1.45
N ALA A 202 19.71 2.59 -1.88
CA ALA A 202 20.55 3.66 -1.35
C ALA A 202 19.89 5.05 -1.45
N VAL A 203 19.96 5.81 -0.35
CA VAL A 203 19.55 7.22 -0.32
C VAL A 203 20.51 8.03 -1.17
N GLY A 204 19.96 8.86 -2.06
CA GLY A 204 20.73 9.83 -2.83
C GLY A 204 20.49 11.22 -2.26
N LEU A 205 21.55 11.94 -1.90
CA LEU A 205 21.42 13.30 -1.34
C LEU A 205 21.53 14.40 -2.41
N GLU A 206 21.66 14.03 -3.69
CA GLU A 206 21.77 14.97 -4.82
C GLU A 206 22.86 16.04 -4.59
N GLY A 207 24.01 15.63 -4.04
CA GLY A 207 25.14 16.51 -3.73
C GLY A 207 25.03 17.29 -2.41
N CYS A 208 23.95 17.12 -1.65
CA CYS A 208 23.75 17.77 -0.35
C CYS A 208 24.28 16.93 0.82
N SER A 209 24.46 17.56 1.98
CA SER A 209 24.64 16.88 3.27
C SER A 209 23.32 16.80 4.05
N VAL A 210 23.23 15.88 5.01
CA VAL A 210 22.03 15.76 5.87
C VAL A 210 21.84 17.05 6.69
N GLU A 211 22.91 17.68 7.15
CA GLU A 211 22.89 18.93 7.92
C GLU A 211 22.30 20.08 7.09
N GLN A 212 22.66 20.19 5.82
CA GLN A 212 22.09 21.20 4.91
C GLN A 212 20.58 21.00 4.75
N LEU A 213 20.15 19.75 4.55
CA LEU A 213 18.74 19.42 4.39
C LEU A 213 17.94 19.61 5.70
N ALA A 214 18.57 19.36 6.85
CA ALA A 214 18.00 19.64 8.17
C ALA A 214 17.82 21.15 8.41
N ALA A 215 18.78 21.98 7.98
CA ALA A 215 18.64 23.44 8.04
C ALA A 215 17.48 23.95 7.18
N VAL A 216 17.30 23.37 5.97
CA VAL A 216 16.13 23.66 5.11
C VAL A 216 14.83 23.28 5.81
N ALA A 217 14.77 22.08 6.41
CA ALA A 217 13.59 21.64 7.15
C ALA A 217 13.25 22.58 8.32
N ALA A 218 14.25 23.02 9.08
CA ALA A 218 14.09 23.92 10.23
C ALA A 218 13.61 25.32 9.83
N ALA A 219 13.91 25.78 8.60
CA ALA A 219 13.49 27.07 8.08
C ALA A 219 12.03 27.10 7.56
N ARG A 220 11.36 25.93 7.47
CA ARG A 220 9.99 25.82 6.96
C ARG A 220 9.00 26.58 7.85
N ARG A 221 8.13 27.39 7.22
CA ARG A 221 7.06 28.13 7.91
C ARG A 221 5.67 27.65 7.53
N GLN A 222 5.36 27.63 6.23
CA GLN A 222 4.03 27.28 5.72
C GLN A 222 4.14 26.36 4.50
N ALA A 223 3.29 25.34 4.46
CA ALA A 223 3.16 24.42 3.33
C ALA A 223 2.32 25.07 2.19
N PRO A 224 2.47 24.63 0.92
CA PRO A 224 3.32 23.52 0.46
C PRO A 224 4.80 23.90 0.40
N TYR A 225 5.65 22.97 0.82
CA TYR A 225 7.10 23.14 0.75
C TYR A 225 7.60 22.89 -0.67
N ARG A 226 8.23 23.90 -1.26
CA ARG A 226 8.93 23.86 -2.55
C ARG A 226 10.39 24.20 -2.30
N ASP A 227 11.08 23.29 -1.62
CA ASP A 227 12.45 23.48 -1.14
C ASP A 227 13.35 22.30 -1.51
N LEU A 228 14.64 22.45 -1.25
CA LEU A 228 15.65 21.46 -1.61
C LEU A 228 15.39 20.08 -0.98
N LEU A 229 14.92 20.02 0.27
CA LEU A 229 14.55 18.76 0.91
C LEU A 229 13.38 18.09 0.17
N ARG A 230 12.36 18.85 -0.25
CA ARG A 230 11.26 18.34 -1.06
C ARG A 230 11.75 17.75 -2.38
N GLU A 231 12.68 18.43 -3.05
CA GLU A 231 13.25 17.99 -4.33
C GLU A 231 14.05 16.70 -4.18
N VAL A 232 14.98 16.65 -3.20
CA VAL A 232 15.76 15.44 -2.90
C VAL A 232 14.84 14.27 -2.52
N ALA A 233 13.83 14.51 -1.67
CA ALA A 233 12.87 13.48 -1.29
C ALA A 233 12.04 12.99 -2.48
N ALA A 234 11.64 13.88 -3.41
CA ALA A 234 10.91 13.50 -4.61
C ALA A 234 11.76 12.62 -5.56
N ALA A 235 13.04 12.95 -5.75
CA ALA A 235 13.97 12.15 -6.54
C ALA A 235 14.18 10.74 -5.95
N ASN A 236 14.34 10.65 -4.63
CA ASN A 236 14.42 9.35 -3.93
C ASN A 236 13.11 8.57 -4.03
N LEU A 237 11.96 9.22 -3.85
CA LEU A 237 10.66 8.58 -3.94
C LEU A 237 10.39 8.01 -5.34
N GLU A 238 10.79 8.73 -6.39
CA GLU A 238 10.67 8.24 -7.77
C GLU A 238 11.54 7.01 -8.00
N ARG A 239 12.79 7.00 -7.52
CA ARG A 239 13.63 5.79 -7.58
C ARG A 239 13.04 4.64 -6.77
N LEU A 240 12.53 4.94 -5.56
CA LEU A 240 11.96 3.94 -4.65
C LEU A 240 10.71 3.28 -5.24
N LYS A 241 9.93 4.00 -6.05
CA LYS A 241 8.80 3.42 -6.77
C LYS A 241 9.21 2.22 -7.63
N PHE A 242 10.29 2.36 -8.40
CA PHE A 242 10.76 1.29 -9.29
C PHE A 242 11.58 0.22 -8.55
N ALA A 243 12.47 0.63 -7.65
CA ALA A 243 13.35 -0.28 -6.93
C ALA A 243 12.67 -0.98 -5.73
N GLY A 244 11.59 -0.37 -5.22
CA GLY A 244 10.83 -0.78 -4.05
C GLY A 244 9.44 -1.26 -4.42
N ASP A 245 8.49 -0.33 -4.61
CA ASP A 245 7.05 -0.64 -4.78
C ASP A 245 6.81 -1.69 -5.87
N HIS A 246 7.36 -1.47 -7.06
CA HIS A 246 7.18 -2.34 -8.22
C HIS A 246 7.82 -3.73 -8.05
N VAL A 247 8.73 -3.88 -7.08
CA VAL A 247 9.41 -5.13 -6.75
C VAL A 247 8.63 -5.90 -5.68
N VAL A 248 8.24 -5.22 -4.61
CA VAL A 248 7.65 -5.86 -3.42
C VAL A 248 6.15 -6.12 -3.58
N LEU A 249 5.39 -5.18 -4.15
CA LEU A 249 3.92 -5.30 -4.21
C LEU A 249 3.47 -6.53 -4.99
N PRO A 250 3.90 -6.77 -6.25
CA PRO A 250 3.38 -7.89 -7.02
C PRO A 250 3.68 -9.26 -6.38
N ARG A 251 4.85 -9.40 -5.76
CA ARG A 251 5.27 -10.66 -5.14
C ARG A 251 4.55 -10.93 -3.83
N VAL A 252 4.34 -9.90 -3.00
CA VAL A 252 3.55 -10.07 -1.78
C VAL A 252 2.11 -10.41 -2.13
N VAL A 253 1.53 -9.79 -3.17
CA VAL A 253 0.18 -10.14 -3.67
C VAL A 253 0.11 -11.60 -4.08
N ASP A 254 1.10 -12.08 -4.85
CA ASP A 254 1.18 -13.47 -5.30
C ASP A 254 1.34 -14.46 -4.15
N GLU A 255 2.25 -14.20 -3.21
CA GLU A 255 2.45 -15.07 -2.04
C GLU A 255 1.28 -15.03 -1.06
N PHE A 256 0.60 -13.89 -0.94
CA PHE A 256 -0.64 -13.76 -0.16
C PHE A 256 -1.77 -14.57 -0.79
N ALA A 257 -1.98 -14.44 -2.10
CA ALA A 257 -2.92 -15.26 -2.85
C ALA A 257 -2.59 -16.77 -2.76
N ALA A 258 -1.31 -17.12 -2.66
CA ALA A 258 -0.86 -18.49 -2.43
C ALA A 258 -1.00 -18.94 -0.96
N GLY A 259 -1.58 -18.15 -0.06
CA GLY A 259 -1.80 -18.48 1.35
C GLY A 259 -0.51 -18.62 2.16
N ARG A 260 0.55 -17.85 1.83
CA ARG A 260 1.85 -17.95 2.53
C ARG A 260 1.93 -17.16 3.83
N PHE A 261 0.93 -16.34 4.15
CA PHE A 261 0.93 -15.53 5.37
C PHE A 261 -0.18 -15.94 6.33
N GLY A 262 0.15 -15.87 7.62
CA GLY A 262 -0.80 -16.10 8.69
C GLY A 262 -0.27 -15.59 10.02
N ARG A 263 -0.98 -15.88 11.09
CA ARG A 263 -0.58 -15.54 12.45
C ARG A 263 -0.71 -16.72 13.40
N ARG A 264 0.12 -16.67 14.46
CA ARG A 264 0.02 -17.53 15.64
C ARG A 264 0.29 -16.66 16.85
N ASP A 265 -0.67 -16.56 17.76
CA ASP A 265 -0.52 -15.79 19.02
C ASP A 265 -0.13 -14.32 18.78
N GLY A 266 -0.70 -13.71 17.74
CA GLY A 266 -0.37 -12.34 17.32
C GLY A 266 0.94 -12.20 16.52
N GLN A 267 1.79 -13.23 16.49
CA GLN A 267 3.03 -13.25 15.71
C GLN A 267 2.75 -13.56 14.23
N LEU A 268 3.28 -12.71 13.34
CA LEU A 268 3.29 -12.97 11.90
C LEU A 268 4.09 -14.25 11.60
N CYS A 269 3.51 -15.12 10.79
CA CYS A 269 4.12 -16.36 10.36
C CYS A 269 4.13 -16.43 8.82
N TYR A 270 5.19 -17.01 8.28
CA TYR A 270 5.38 -17.24 6.86
C TYR A 270 5.47 -18.73 6.55
N ARG A 271 4.78 -19.16 5.49
CA ARG A 271 4.82 -20.54 4.98
C ARG A 271 5.89 -20.65 3.90
N LYS A 272 6.94 -21.41 4.17
CA LYS A 272 7.99 -21.72 3.21
C LYS A 272 7.49 -22.64 2.09
N ALA A 273 8.30 -22.80 1.05
CA ALA A 273 8.03 -23.70 -0.06
C ALA A 273 7.87 -25.18 0.36
N ASP A 274 8.50 -25.58 1.47
CA ASP A 274 8.34 -26.92 2.09
C ASP A 274 7.06 -27.06 2.93
N CYS A 275 6.14 -26.10 2.83
CA CYS A 275 4.88 -26.01 3.57
C CYS A 275 5.03 -25.83 5.10
N SER A 276 6.24 -25.72 5.63
CA SER A 276 6.44 -25.44 7.05
C SER A 276 6.27 -23.95 7.35
N TRP A 277 5.74 -23.67 8.54
CA TRP A 277 5.50 -22.32 9.03
C TRP A 277 6.61 -21.87 9.97
N ILE A 278 7.11 -20.66 9.75
CA ILE A 278 8.11 -20.02 10.63
C ILE A 278 7.60 -18.66 11.11
N PRO A 279 7.89 -18.26 12.36
CA PRO A 279 7.62 -16.91 12.82
C PRO A 279 8.57 -15.93 12.14
N VAL A 280 8.05 -14.81 11.68
CA VAL A 280 8.82 -13.76 10.99
C VAL A 280 8.39 -12.38 11.46
N ARG A 281 9.31 -11.42 11.41
CA ARG A 281 8.99 -9.99 11.49
C ARG A 281 8.41 -9.48 10.17
N THR A 282 8.97 -9.92 9.05
CA THR A 282 8.56 -9.59 7.67
C THR A 282 9.26 -10.57 6.69
N VAL A 283 9.05 -10.39 5.38
CA VAL A 283 9.81 -11.07 4.31
C VAL A 283 10.49 -10.02 3.44
N GLU A 284 11.79 -10.14 3.22
CA GLU A 284 12.52 -9.28 2.28
C GLU A 284 12.39 -9.81 0.85
N TYR A 285 12.01 -8.93 -0.08
CA TYR A 285 11.92 -9.24 -1.50
C TYR A 285 13.01 -8.51 -2.28
N SER A 286 13.94 -9.28 -2.84
CA SER A 286 15.00 -8.83 -3.75
C SER A 286 14.81 -9.45 -5.13
N ALA A 287 15.62 -9.08 -6.13
CA ALA A 287 15.46 -9.63 -7.49
C ALA A 287 15.56 -11.17 -7.49
N GLY A 288 14.40 -11.84 -7.58
CA GLY A 288 14.27 -13.30 -7.67
C GLY A 288 14.27 -14.05 -6.34
N LYS A 289 14.24 -13.38 -5.18
CA LYS A 289 14.24 -14.05 -3.87
C LYS A 289 13.24 -13.44 -2.89
N ALA A 290 12.69 -14.31 -2.05
CA ALA A 290 11.92 -13.98 -0.86
C ALA A 290 12.66 -14.55 0.35
N GLU A 291 13.14 -13.68 1.23
CA GLU A 291 13.99 -14.04 2.38
C GLU A 291 13.25 -13.71 3.68
N PRO A 292 12.76 -14.72 4.42
CA PRO A 292 12.08 -14.51 5.70
C PRO A 292 13.01 -13.84 6.73
N VAL A 293 12.59 -12.72 7.29
CA VAL A 293 13.30 -12.03 8.38
C VAL A 293 12.71 -12.54 9.69
N THR A 294 13.42 -13.43 10.39
CA THR A 294 12.95 -14.02 11.65
C THR A 294 12.88 -13.00 12.78
N VAL A 295 12.03 -13.27 13.78
CA VAL A 295 11.91 -12.49 15.02
C VAL A 295 13.18 -12.56 15.85
#